data_AF-A0A090T8L9-F1
#
_entry.id   AF-A0A090T8L9-F1
#
_cell.length_a   1.000
_cell.length_b   1.000
_cell.length_c   1.000
_cell.angle_alpha   90.00
_cell.angle_beta   90.00
_cell.angle_gamma   90.00
#
_symmetry.space_group_name_H-M   'P 1'
#
loop_
_entity.id
_entity.type
_entity.pdbx_description
1 polymer ?
#
loop_
_entity_poly.entity_id
_entity_poly.type
_entity_poly.pdbx_seq_one_letter_code
_entity_poly.pdbx_strand_id
1 'polypeptide(L)' 'MLDAEACMVRFLNLCASEPEISKVPIMVDSSKWEVIEAGLKCIQGKGIVNSISLKEGKEKFVEQAKLIRRYGAALS' A
#
# COMPACT_ATOMS: atom_id res chain seq x y z
N MET A 1 -3.57 -4.88 21.01
CA MET A 1 -2.68 -4.71 19.84
C MET A 1 -3.61 -4.48 18.65
N LEU A 2 -3.46 -3.35 17.93
CA LEU A 2 -4.30 -3.06 16.76
C LEU A 2 -3.95 -4.02 15.63
N ASP A 3 -4.97 -4.60 15.00
CA ASP A 3 -4.82 -5.34 13.75
C ASP A 3 -4.61 -4.33 12.62
N ALA A 4 -3.34 -4.04 12.34
CA ALA A 4 -2.94 -3.00 11.39
C ALA A 4 -3.42 -3.28 9.96
N GLU A 5 -3.50 -4.57 9.57
CA GLU A 5 -3.99 -4.97 8.26
C GLU A 5 -5.49 -4.69 8.15
N ALA A 6 -6.27 -5.15 9.13
CA ALA A 6 -7.71 -4.89 9.17
C ALA A 6 -8.03 -3.39 9.23
N CYS A 7 -7.26 -2.62 10.00
CA CYS A 7 -7.41 -1.16 10.07
C CYS A 7 -7.11 -0.49 8.71
N MET A 8 -6.03 -0.89 8.03
CA MET A 8 -5.67 -0.36 6.72
C MET A 8 -6.77 -0.61 5.70
N VAL A 9 -7.21 -1.87 5.57
CA VAL A 9 -8.27 -2.25 4.64
C VAL A 9 -9.57 -1.51 4.96
N ARG A 10 -9.97 -1.46 6.23
CA ARG A 10 -11.20 -0.76 6.64
C ARG A 10 -11.14 0.72 6.30
N PHE A 11 -10.03 1.39 6.60
CA PHE A 11 -9.89 2.81 6.35
C PHE A 11 -9.92 3.13 4.84
N LEU A 12 -9.18 2.36 4.04
CA LEU A 12 -9.14 2.55 2.59
C LEU A 12 -10.51 2.30 1.94
N ASN A 13 -11.27 1.32 2.42
CA ASN A 13 -12.65 1.09 1.95
C ASN A 13 -13.58 2.27 2.29
N LEU A 14 -13.41 2.90 3.46
CA LEU A 14 -14.15 4.12 3.81
C LEU A 14 -13.74 5.30 2.93
N CYS A 15 -12.44 5.48 2.67
CA CYS A 15 -11.97 6.50 1.72
C CYS A 15 -12.55 6.29 0.32
N ALA A 16 -12.67 5.04 -0.13
CA ALA A 16 -13.26 4.72 -1.44
C ALA A 16 -14.76 5.03 -1.52
N SER A 17 -15.48 5.06 -0.39
CA SER A 17 -16.90 5.46 -0.37
C SER A 17 -17.13 6.97 -0.52
N GLU A 18 -16.09 7.80 -0.37
CA GLU A 18 -16.17 9.25 -0.48
C GLU A 18 -15.57 9.73 -1.81
N PRO A 19 -16.40 10.21 -2.77
CA PRO A 19 -15.94 10.56 -4.12
C PRO A 19 -14.79 11.58 -4.14
N GLU A 20 -14.83 12.59 -3.28
CA GLU A 20 -13.79 13.62 -3.25
C GLU A 20 -12.44 13.09 -2.74
N ILE A 21 -12.46 12.10 -1.83
CA ILE A 21 -11.25 11.45 -1.32
C ILE A 21 -10.69 10.49 -2.37
N SER A 22 -11.55 9.72 -3.05
CA SER A 22 -11.13 8.72 -4.04
C SER A 22 -10.41 9.30 -5.27
N LYS A 23 -10.55 10.60 -5.53
CA LYS A 23 -9.91 11.30 -6.67
C LYS A 23 -8.41 11.53 -6.49
N VAL A 24 -7.91 11.55 -5.25
CA VAL A 24 -6.50 11.81 -4.97
C VAL A 24 -5.72 10.52 -4.79
N PRO A 25 -4.42 10.47 -5.16
CA PRO A 25 -3.58 9.32 -4.86
C PRO A 25 -3.46 9.08 -3.35
N ILE A 26 -3.40 7.81 -2.95
CA ILE A 26 -3.26 7.41 -1.55
C ILE A 26 -1.85 6.86 -1.33
N MET A 27 -1.17 7.41 -0.32
CA MET A 27 0.07 6.84 0.19
C MET A 27 -0.25 5.77 1.25
N VAL A 28 0.18 4.54 0.99
CA VAL A 28 0.10 3.42 1.94
C VAL A 28 1.38 3.40 2.74
N ASP A 29 1.27 3.79 4.01
CA ASP A 29 2.40 3.91 4.93
C ASP A 29 2.40 2.77 5.95
N SER A 30 3.44 1.95 5.93
CA SER A 30 3.69 0.94 6.96
C SER A 30 5.13 0.44 6.93
N SER A 31 5.60 -0.08 8.07
CA SER A 31 6.85 -0.85 8.14
C SER A 31 6.65 -2.35 7.87
N LYS A 32 5.40 -2.81 7.74
CA LYS A 32 5.05 -4.22 7.49
C LYS A 32 4.57 -4.38 6.05
N TRP A 33 5.23 -5.25 5.30
CA TRP A 33 4.89 -5.49 3.89
C TRP A 33 3.46 -6.01 3.73
N GLU A 34 3.00 -6.86 4.64
CA GLU A 34 1.67 -7.47 4.59
C GLU A 34 0.56 -6.40 4.66
N VAL A 35 0.78 -5.35 5.46
CA VAL A 35 -0.13 -4.20 5.59
C VAL A 35 -0.10 -3.35 4.32
N ILE A 36 1.08 -3.10 3.75
CA ILE A 36 1.22 -2.38 2.48
C ILE A 36 0.47 -3.12 1.37
N GLU A 37 0.72 -4.42 1.24
CA GLU A 37 0.14 -5.23 0.18
C GLU A 37 -1.38 -5.36 0.34
N ALA A 38 -1.89 -5.50 1.56
CA ALA A 38 -3.33 -5.47 1.81
C ALA A 38 -3.96 -4.14 1.37
N GLY A 39 -3.30 -3.01 1.63
CA GLY A 39 -3.73 -1.70 1.15
C GLY A 39 -3.71 -1.59 -0.38
N LEU A 40 -2.63 -2.05 -1.03
CA LEU A 40 -2.52 -2.04 -2.49
C LEU A 40 -3.61 -2.88 -3.17
N LYS A 41 -4.05 -3.98 -2.56
CA LYS A 41 -5.11 -4.85 -3.09
C LYS A 41 -6.50 -4.20 -3.06
N CYS A 42 -6.76 -3.25 -2.17
CA CYS A 42 -8.09 -2.63 -2.03
C CYS A 42 -8.20 -1.23 -2.66
N ILE A 43 -7.07 -0.57 -2.97
CA ILE A 43 -7.09 0.72 -3.64
C ILE A 43 -7.58 0.55 -5.09
N GLN A 44 -8.62 1.29 -5.47
CA GLN A 44 -9.11 1.35 -6.85
C GLN A 44 -8.36 2.40 -7.70
N GLY A 45 -7.66 3.34 -7.06
CA GLY A 45 -6.93 4.45 -7.69
C GLY A 45 -5.41 4.28 -7.71
N LYS A 46 -4.69 5.41 -7.84
CA LYS A 46 -3.22 5.39 -7.82
C LYS A 46 -2.71 5.28 -6.38
N GLY A 47 -2.08 4.14 -6.05
CA GLY A 47 -1.37 3.94 -4.80
C GLY A 47 0.08 4.43 -4.86
N ILE A 48 0.58 4.93 -3.73
CA ILE A 48 2.01 5.23 -3.50
C ILE A 48 2.45 4.40 -2.29
N VAL A 49 3.54 3.66 -2.40
CA VAL A 49 4.08 2.88 -1.29
C VAL A 49 5.11 3.69 -0.52
N ASN A 50 4.94 3.78 0.81
CA ASN A 50 5.92 4.31 1.75
C ASN A 50 6.16 3.29 2.88
N SER A 51 7.21 2.48 2.86
CA SER A 51 8.28 2.36 1.87
C SER A 51 8.76 0.91 1.78
N ILE A 52 9.62 0.63 0.81
CA ILE A 52 10.46 -0.58 0.80
C ILE A 52 11.93 -0.16 0.82
N SER A 53 12.79 -1.01 1.35
CA SER A 53 14.22 -0.70 1.46
C SER A 53 15.08 -1.94 1.29
N LEU A 54 16.39 -1.73 1.13
CA LEU A 54 17.39 -2.81 1.07
C LEU A 54 17.73 -3.42 2.44
N LYS A 55 17.05 -3.03 3.53
CA LYS A 55 17.32 -3.49 4.90
C LYS A 55 17.24 -5.02 5.04
N GLU A 56 16.34 -5.65 4.30
CA GLU A 56 16.13 -7.10 4.29
C GLU A 56 16.80 -7.79 3.08
N GLY A 57 17.71 -7.09 2.41
CA GLY A 57 18.46 -7.60 1.27
C GLY A 57 17.83 -7.27 -0.09
N LYS A 58 18.66 -7.45 -1.13
CA LYS A 58 18.30 -7.12 -2.52
C LYS A 58 17.17 -7.97 -3.06
N GLU A 59 17.12 -9.26 -2.71
CA GLU A 59 16.12 -10.19 -3.23
C GLU A 59 14.71 -9.77 -2.80
N LYS A 60 14.52 -9.49 -1.50
CA LYS A 60 13.24 -9.04 -0.95
C LYS A 60 12.84 -7.68 -1.50
N PHE A 61 13.78 -6.74 -1.62
CA PHE A 61 13.53 -5.45 -2.27
C PHE A 61 13.04 -5.62 -3.72
N VAL A 62 13.69 -6.48 -4.51
CA VAL A 62 13.30 -6.72 -5.90
C VAL A 62 11.94 -7.42 -6.00
N GLU A 63 11.65 -8.37 -5.11
CA GLU A 63 10.34 -9.02 -5.03
C GLU A 63 9.22 -8.01 -4.76
N GLN A 64 9.40 -7.21 -3.72
CA GLN A 64 8.43 -6.17 -3.33
C GLN A 64 8.29 -5.11 -4.43
N ALA A 65 9.38 -4.62 -5.01
CA ALA A 65 9.34 -3.67 -6.12
C ALA A 65 8.59 -4.23 -7.36
N LYS A 66 8.76 -5.52 -7.66
CA LYS A 66 7.99 -6.20 -8.71
C LYS A 66 6.50 -6.28 -8.37
N LEU A 67 6.14 -6.49 -7.10
CA LEU A 67 4.75 -6.48 -6.65
C LEU A 67 4.15 -5.06 -6.79
N ILE A 68 4.84 -4.02 -6.31
CA ILE A 68 4.42 -2.62 -6.46
C ILE A 68 4.13 -2.29 -7.93
N ARG A 69 5.05 -2.66 -8.82
CA ARG A 69 4.87 -2.48 -10.27
C ARG A 69 3.67 -3.25 -10.82
N ARG A 70 3.42 -4.48 -10.35
CA ARG A 70 2.26 -5.29 -10.76
C ARG A 70 0.93 -4.68 -10.31
N TYR A 71 0.90 -4.07 -9.12
CA TYR A 71 -0.27 -3.34 -8.62
C TYR A 71 -0.44 -1.95 -9.27
N GLY A 72 0.47 -1.52 -10.15
CA GLY A 72 0.40 -0.20 -10.79
C GLY A 72 0.65 0.97 -9.84
N ALA A 73 1.28 0.71 -8.70
CA ALA A 73 1.59 1.71 -7.69
C ALA A 73 2.96 2.36 -7.92
N ALA A 74 3.13 3.58 -7.41
CA ALA A 74 4.42 4.25 -7.33
C ALA A 74 5.15 3.88 -6.03
N LEU A 75 6.47 4.06 -6.01
CA LEU A 75 7.30 3.94 -4.81
C LEU A 75 7.87 5.33 -4.49
N SER A 76 7.78 5.74 -3.22
CA SER A 76 8.42 6.97 -2.71
C SER A 76 9.89 6.77 -2.36
#